data_AF-A0A8W7PQP0-F1
#
_entry.id   AF-A0A8W7PQP0-F1
#
_cell.length_a   1.000
_cell.length_b   1.000
_cell.length_c   1.000
_cell.angle_alpha   90.00
_cell.angle_beta   90.00
_cell.angle_gamma   90.00
#
_symmetry.space_group_name_H-M   'P 1'
#
loop_
_entity.id
_entity.type
_entity.pdbx_description
1 polymer ?
#
loop_
_entity_poly.entity_id
_entity_poly.type
_entity_poly.pdbx_seq_one_letter_code
_entity_poly.pdbx_strand_id
1 'polypeptide(L)'
;MQCNARPAQLTRRDEPEGQYRAVPFALRCHPLISLLNHSCAPNVKCFDLRDGRCSAVVIQPIAAGGQLFANYGYDYLQTGRDERREGLQRVFGFTCNCDACENNYPTAEPFRSGLMDIILHTRDMKTAFRNMAKLLAEVNEGVGDGRMCHQQLAKLERYFQLLYCEVVN
;
A
#
# COMPACT_ATOMS: atom_id res chain seq x y z
N MET A 1 -11.46 -18.20 10.45
CA MET A 1 -10.97 -16.80 10.33
C MET A 1 -9.84 -16.81 9.31
N GLN A 2 -10.07 -16.31 8.09
CA GLN A 2 -8.97 -16.13 7.13
C GLN A 2 -8.12 -14.96 7.64
N CYS A 3 -6.90 -15.23 8.08
CA CYS A 3 -5.94 -14.18 8.39
C CYS A 3 -5.36 -13.70 7.06
N ASN A 4 -5.33 -12.37 6.85
CA ASN A 4 -4.63 -11.76 5.70
C ASN A 4 -3.12 -11.84 5.93
N ALA A 5 -2.59 -13.06 6.04
CA ALA A 5 -1.19 -13.33 6.29
C ALA A 5 -0.37 -12.85 5.10
N ARG A 6 0.70 -12.10 5.38
CA ARG A 6 1.57 -11.52 4.36
C ARG A 6 2.96 -12.12 4.45
N PRO A 7 3.63 -12.38 3.32
CA PRO A 7 5.00 -12.86 3.34
C PRO A 7 5.92 -11.76 3.90
N ALA A 8 6.69 -12.10 4.94
CA ALA A 8 7.83 -11.31 5.36
C ALA A 8 8.95 -11.49 4.33
N GLN A 9 9.44 -10.39 3.77
CA GLN A 9 10.51 -10.41 2.78
C GLN A 9 11.83 -9.97 3.39
N LEU A 10 12.92 -10.61 2.97
CA LEU A 10 14.30 -10.23 3.27
C LEU A 10 15.01 -9.98 1.94
N THR A 11 15.69 -8.85 1.80
CA THR A 11 16.52 -8.55 0.64
C THR A 11 17.81 -9.36 0.74
N ARG A 12 18.04 -10.27 -0.21
CA ARG A 12 19.28 -11.06 -0.33
C ARG A 12 20.02 -10.71 -1.60
N ARG A 13 21.35 -10.66 -1.52
CA ARG A 13 22.23 -10.58 -2.67
C ARG A 13 22.34 -11.96 -3.32
N ASP A 14 22.10 -12.04 -4.61
CA ASP A 14 22.41 -13.22 -5.42
C ASP A 14 23.90 -13.16 -5.78
N GLU A 15 24.68 -14.03 -5.15
CA GLU A 15 26.14 -14.12 -5.27
C GLU A 15 26.66 -14.38 -6.70
N PRO A 16 25.92 -14.98 -7.66
CA PRO A 16 26.39 -15.11 -9.03
C PRO A 16 26.32 -13.80 -9.87
N GLU A 17 25.39 -12.90 -9.55
CA GLU A 17 24.99 -11.78 -10.42
C GLU A 17 25.14 -10.41 -9.75
N GLY A 18 25.42 -10.38 -8.44
CA GLY A 18 25.49 -9.14 -7.65
C GLY A 18 24.14 -8.41 -7.52
N GLN A 19 23.05 -9.03 -7.95
CA GLN A 19 21.70 -8.46 -7.89
C GLN A 19 21.07 -8.69 -6.52
N TYR A 20 20.25 -7.76 -6.06
CA TYR A 20 19.47 -7.91 -4.83
C TYR A 20 18.03 -8.34 -5.17
N ARG A 21 17.55 -9.40 -4.52
CA ARG A 21 16.16 -9.84 -4.62
C ARG A 21 15.49 -9.96 -3.27
N ALA A 22 14.20 -9.63 -3.23
CA ALA A 22 13.36 -9.87 -2.07
C ALA A 22 12.96 -11.35 -2.02
N VAL A 23 13.36 -12.07 -0.98
CA VAL A 23 12.99 -13.47 -0.75
C VAL A 23 12.05 -13.58 0.45
N PRO A 24 10.93 -14.32 0.35
CA PRO A 24 10.09 -14.60 1.50
C PRO A 24 10.85 -15.49 2.49
N PHE A 25 10.82 -15.15 3.78
CA PHE A 25 11.47 -15.94 4.83
C PHE A 25 10.54 -16.29 6.00
N ALA A 26 9.38 -15.64 6.10
CA ALA A 26 8.36 -15.93 7.09
C ALA A 26 6.98 -15.49 6.61
N LEU A 27 5.94 -15.83 7.39
CA LEU A 27 4.60 -15.26 7.27
C LEU A 27 4.31 -14.37 8.47
N ARG A 28 3.70 -13.21 8.21
CA ARG A 28 3.24 -12.30 9.27
C ARG A 28 1.73 -12.33 9.38
N CYS A 29 1.25 -12.46 10.61
CA CYS A 29 -0.15 -12.42 10.95
C CYS A 29 -0.40 -11.20 11.84
N HIS A 30 -1.23 -10.27 11.36
CA HIS A 30 -1.60 -9.06 12.09
C HIS A 30 -3.11 -9.10 12.34
N PRO A 31 -3.60 -9.61 13.49
CA PRO A 31 -5.02 -9.81 13.74
C PRO A 31 -5.85 -8.53 13.58
N LEU A 32 -5.36 -7.40 14.12
CA LEU A 32 -6.04 -6.10 14.00
C LEU A 32 -6.11 -5.59 12.56
N ILE A 33 -5.03 -5.77 11.78
CA ILE A 33 -5.00 -5.38 10.37
C ILE A 33 -5.89 -6.30 9.53
N SER A 34 -6.08 -7.55 9.95
CA SER A 34 -6.97 -8.50 9.27
C SER A 34 -8.45 -8.17 9.44
N LEU A 35 -8.81 -7.20 10.29
CA LEU A 35 -10.16 -6.65 10.37
C LEU A 35 -10.48 -5.66 9.24
N LEU A 36 -9.45 -5.13 8.56
CA LEU A 36 -9.62 -4.19 7.47
C LEU A 36 -10.10 -4.93 6.21
N ASN A 37 -11.30 -4.58 5.73
CA ASN A 37 -11.84 -5.13 4.51
C ASN A 37 -11.10 -4.64 3.26
N HIS A 38 -11.32 -5.33 2.15
CA HIS A 38 -10.71 -5.00 0.87
C HIS A 38 -11.39 -3.82 0.17
N SER A 39 -10.60 -2.95 -0.47
CA SER A 39 -11.02 -2.15 -1.62
C SER A 39 -9.94 -2.16 -2.71
N CYS A 40 -10.36 -2.19 -3.97
CA CYS A 40 -9.44 -2.03 -5.10
C CYS A 40 -8.88 -0.60 -5.17
N ALA A 41 -9.61 0.39 -4.62
CA ALA A 41 -9.17 1.76 -4.36
C ALA A 41 -9.21 2.02 -2.84
N PRO A 42 -8.19 1.60 -2.08
CA PRO A 42 -8.19 1.65 -0.62
C PRO A 42 -8.00 3.06 -0.08
N ASN A 43 -8.51 3.30 1.14
CA ASN A 43 -8.25 4.54 1.91
C ASN A 43 -7.17 4.36 2.99
N VAL A 44 -6.67 3.12 3.20
CA VAL A 44 -5.55 2.80 4.10
C VAL A 44 -4.47 2.02 3.37
N LYS A 45 -3.21 2.42 3.57
CA LYS A 45 -2.03 1.66 3.17
C LYS A 45 -1.34 1.07 4.39
N CYS A 46 -1.03 -0.21 4.33
CA CYS A 46 -0.30 -0.92 5.37
C CYS A 46 1.15 -1.11 4.94
N PHE A 47 2.09 -0.82 5.84
CA PHE A 47 3.53 -0.96 5.64
C PHE A 47 4.13 -1.81 6.75
N ASP A 48 5.11 -2.63 6.38
CA ASP A 48 5.85 -3.39 7.36
C ASP A 48 6.95 -2.53 7.98
N LEU A 49 7.19 -2.71 9.28
CA LEU A 49 8.28 -2.09 10.01
C LEU A 49 9.39 -3.11 10.26
N ARG A 50 10.61 -2.60 10.49
CA ARG A 50 11.82 -3.40 10.72
C ARG A 50 11.67 -4.42 11.85
N ASP A 51 10.96 -4.05 12.91
CA ASP A 51 10.74 -4.87 14.10
C ASP A 51 9.58 -5.87 13.95
N GLY A 52 9.01 -6.00 12.75
CA GLY A 52 7.91 -6.92 12.46
C GLY A 52 6.52 -6.37 12.80
N ARG A 53 6.40 -5.13 13.29
CA ARG A 53 5.10 -4.44 13.36
C ARG A 53 4.59 -4.07 11.96
N CYS A 54 3.29 -3.77 11.88
CA CYS A 54 2.65 -3.25 10.69
C CYS A 54 2.07 -1.86 11.00
N SER A 55 2.43 -0.87 10.21
CA SER A 55 1.91 0.50 10.26
C SER A 55 0.76 0.65 9.27
N ALA A 56 -0.39 1.13 9.73
CA ALA A 56 -1.53 1.48 8.88
C ALA A 56 -1.62 3.00 8.77
N VAL A 57 -1.55 3.51 7.54
CA VAL A 57 -1.56 4.94 7.23
C VAL A 57 -2.77 5.25 6.38
N VAL A 58 -3.55 6.24 6.81
CA VAL A 58 -4.68 6.77 6.01
C VAL A 58 -4.12 7.52 4.80
N ILE A 59 -4.64 7.18 3.63
CA ILE A 59 -4.21 7.71 2.32
C ILE A 59 -5.34 8.36 1.53
N GLN A 60 -6.53 8.52 2.12
CA GLN A 60 -7.64 9.26 1.55
C GLN A 60 -8.47 9.87 2.70
N PRO A 61 -9.21 10.97 2.50
CA PRO A 61 -10.13 11.48 3.51
C PRO A 61 -11.16 10.42 3.92
N ILE A 62 -11.45 10.34 5.22
CA ILE A 62 -12.41 9.38 5.78
C ILE A 62 -13.35 10.14 6.70
N ALA A 63 -14.65 10.04 6.44
CA ALA A 63 -15.67 10.61 7.33
C ALA A 63 -15.67 9.90 8.69
N ALA A 64 -16.11 10.59 9.74
CA ALA A 64 -16.29 9.97 11.05
C ALA A 64 -17.24 8.76 10.96
N GLY A 65 -16.85 7.62 11.54
CA GLY A 65 -17.58 6.35 11.42
C GLY A 65 -17.40 5.63 10.07
N GLY A 66 -16.63 6.22 9.14
CA GLY A 66 -16.30 5.61 7.85
C GLY A 66 -15.39 4.39 8.01
N GLN A 67 -15.58 3.41 7.13
CA GLN A 67 -14.83 2.16 7.15
C GLN A 67 -13.41 2.35 6.59
N LEU A 68 -12.46 1.67 7.22
CA LEU A 68 -11.08 1.58 6.76
C LEU A 68 -10.93 0.39 5.81
N PHE A 69 -10.37 0.63 4.63
CA PHE A 69 -10.14 -0.36 3.60
C PHE A 69 -8.66 -0.50 3.28
N ALA A 70 -8.17 -1.73 3.35
CA ALA A 70 -6.85 -2.10 2.87
C ALA A 70 -6.94 -2.74 1.48
N ASN A 71 -5.82 -2.78 0.75
CA ASN A 71 -5.74 -3.55 -0.49
C ASN A 71 -5.17 -4.96 -0.22
N TYR A 72 -5.73 -5.97 -0.91
CA TYR A 72 -5.36 -7.39 -0.76
C TYR A 72 -4.44 -7.87 -1.88
N GLY A 73 -3.82 -6.96 -2.64
CA GLY A 73 -2.98 -7.26 -3.80
C GLY A 73 -3.65 -7.03 -5.16
N TYR A 74 -4.89 -6.54 -5.17
CA TYR A 74 -5.67 -6.28 -6.39
C TYR A 74 -6.02 -4.80 -6.49
N ASP A 75 -5.10 -3.99 -7.01
CA ASP A 75 -5.24 -2.53 -7.16
C ASP A 75 -5.82 -2.19 -8.53
N TYR A 76 -6.77 -1.26 -8.60
CA TYR A 76 -7.40 -0.87 -9.86
C TYR A 76 -6.43 -0.23 -10.85
N LEU A 77 -5.35 0.39 -10.37
CA LEU A 77 -4.33 1.02 -11.21
C LEU A 77 -3.52 -0.01 -12.01
N GLN A 78 -3.42 -1.25 -11.53
CA GLN A 78 -2.53 -2.27 -12.10
C GLN A 78 -3.27 -3.41 -12.81
N THR A 79 -4.48 -3.74 -12.35
CA THR A 79 -5.17 -4.97 -12.73
C THR A 79 -6.58 -4.65 -13.17
N GLY A 80 -7.06 -5.25 -14.27
CA GLY A 80 -8.41 -5.01 -14.80
C GLY A 80 -9.51 -5.53 -13.86
N ARG A 81 -10.73 -4.96 -13.95
CA ARG A 81 -11.84 -5.26 -13.01
C ARG A 81 -12.12 -6.75 -12.88
N ASP A 82 -12.24 -7.45 -14.01
CA ASP A 82 -12.69 -8.84 -14.02
C ASP A 82 -11.61 -9.75 -13.43
N GLU A 83 -10.33 -9.50 -13.74
CA GLU A 83 -9.19 -10.19 -13.15
C GLU A 83 -9.10 -9.97 -11.63
N ARG A 84 -9.33 -8.74 -11.15
CA ARG A 84 -9.38 -8.45 -9.70
C ARG A 84 -10.49 -9.24 -9.01
N ARG A 85 -11.70 -9.26 -9.59
CA ARG A 85 -12.85 -10.00 -9.03
C ARG A 85 -12.61 -11.51 -9.02
N GLU A 86 -12.09 -12.06 -10.11
CA GLU A 86 -11.76 -13.47 -10.20
C GLU A 86 -10.69 -13.86 -9.16
N GLY A 87 -9.62 -13.06 -9.05
CA GLY A 87 -8.56 -13.29 -8.08
C GLY A 87 -9.04 -13.24 -6.63
N LEU A 88 -9.86 -12.24 -6.28
CA LEU A 88 -10.44 -12.12 -4.94
C LEU A 88 -11.41 -13.27 -4.62
N GLN A 89 -12.24 -13.67 -5.59
CA GLN A 89 -13.14 -14.80 -5.40
C GLN A 89 -12.35 -16.10 -5.20
N ARG A 90 -11.27 -16.30 -5.95
CA ARG A 90 -10.42 -17.50 -5.86
C ARG A 90 -9.66 -17.58 -4.53
N VAL A 91 -9.08 -16.47 -4.06
CA VAL A 91 -8.19 -16.46 -2.89
C VAL A 91 -8.94 -16.21 -1.58
N PHE A 92 -9.94 -15.34 -1.61
CA PHE A 92 -10.66 -14.86 -0.42
C PHE A 92 -12.15 -15.23 -0.40
N GLY A 93 -12.67 -15.83 -1.48
CA GLY A 93 -14.04 -16.34 -1.50
C GLY A 93 -15.14 -15.28 -1.66
N PHE A 94 -14.82 -14.06 -2.09
CA PHE A 94 -15.81 -12.99 -2.29
C PHE A 94 -15.64 -12.25 -3.62
N THR A 95 -16.75 -11.72 -4.13
CA THR A 95 -16.76 -10.79 -5.28
C THR A 95 -16.69 -9.34 -4.78
N CYS A 96 -15.71 -8.58 -5.25
CA CYS A 96 -15.53 -7.19 -4.86
C CYS A 96 -16.56 -6.25 -5.51
N ASN A 97 -17.21 -5.44 -4.68
CA ASN A 97 -18.18 -4.42 -5.06
C ASN A 97 -17.77 -3.02 -4.55
N CYS A 98 -16.46 -2.75 -4.42
CA CYS A 98 -16.01 -1.38 -4.11
C CYS A 98 -16.29 -0.44 -5.29
N ASP A 99 -16.25 0.88 -5.05
CA ASP A 99 -16.49 1.92 -6.05
C ASP A 99 -15.69 1.71 -7.34
N ALA A 100 -14.42 1.30 -7.24
CA ALA A 100 -13.58 1.05 -8.40
C ALA A 100 -14.02 -0.16 -9.25
N CYS A 101 -14.71 -1.14 -8.63
CA CYS A 101 -15.29 -2.28 -9.32
C CYS A 101 -16.68 -1.98 -9.88
N GLU A 102 -17.54 -1.29 -9.12
CA GLU A 102 -18.87 -0.91 -9.58
C GLU A 102 -18.81 0.06 -10.77
N ASN A 103 -17.92 1.05 -10.70
CA ASN A 103 -17.74 2.05 -11.74
C ASN A 103 -16.70 1.67 -12.81
N ASN A 104 -16.15 0.45 -12.74
CA ASN A 104 -15.15 -0.06 -13.69
C ASN A 104 -13.99 0.93 -13.94
N TYR A 105 -13.31 1.34 -12.88
CA TYR A 105 -12.18 2.28 -13.01
C TYR A 105 -11.12 1.74 -13.98
N PRO A 106 -10.55 2.61 -14.83
CA PRO A 106 -9.50 2.20 -15.76
C PRO A 106 -8.21 1.84 -15.02
N THR A 107 -7.43 0.93 -15.60
CA THR A 107 -6.03 0.73 -15.19
C THR A 107 -5.20 1.95 -15.59
N ALA A 108 -4.02 2.11 -15.01
CA ALA A 108 -3.12 3.23 -15.29
C ALA A 108 -2.39 3.12 -16.66
N GLU A 109 -2.70 2.12 -17.49
CA GLU A 109 -2.07 1.94 -18.81
C GLU A 109 -2.28 3.11 -19.80
N PRO A 110 -3.33 3.97 -19.73
CA PRO A 110 -3.37 5.20 -20.53
C PRO A 110 -2.45 6.31 -20.00
N PHE A 111 -1.96 6.24 -18.76
CA PHE A 111 -1.17 7.29 -18.11
C PHE A 111 0.31 6.91 -18.02
N ARG A 112 0.94 6.81 -19.20
CA ARG A 112 2.40 6.93 -19.35
C ARG A 112 2.78 8.37 -19.72
N SER A 113 2.39 9.35 -18.93
CA SER A 113 3.00 10.67 -18.90
C SER A 113 2.47 11.42 -17.68
N GLY A 114 3.32 12.27 -17.10
CA GLY A 114 3.04 13.00 -15.87
C GLY A 114 1.74 13.80 -15.97
N LEU A 115 0.74 13.35 -15.21
CA LEU A 115 -0.46 14.09 -14.85
C LEU A 115 -1.11 13.30 -13.71
N MET A 116 -0.54 13.46 -12.51
CA MET A 116 -1.29 13.24 -11.27
C MET A 116 -1.95 14.56 -10.89
N ASP A 117 -2.73 15.11 -11.83
CA ASP A 117 -3.69 16.15 -11.53
C ASP A 117 -4.99 15.45 -11.20
N ILE A 118 -5.36 15.46 -9.91
CA ILE A 118 -6.70 15.75 -9.41
C ILE A 118 -6.71 15.50 -7.89
N ILE A 119 -6.68 16.63 -7.18
CA ILE A 119 -7.40 16.97 -5.95
C ILE A 119 -7.08 16.14 -4.69
N LEU A 120 -6.68 16.82 -3.60
CA LEU A 120 -7.41 16.85 -2.31
C LEU A 120 -6.65 17.66 -1.23
N HIS A 121 -7.40 18.47 -0.47
CA HIS A 121 -6.91 19.31 0.63
C HIS A 121 -6.86 18.55 1.97
N THR A 122 -5.76 18.69 2.72
CA THR A 122 -5.71 18.40 4.17
C THR A 122 -5.13 19.59 4.94
N ARG A 123 -5.62 19.84 6.16
CA ARG A 123 -5.40 21.09 6.92
C ARG A 123 -4.24 21.06 7.95
N ASP A 124 -3.50 19.95 8.11
CA ASP A 124 -2.38 19.88 9.07
C ASP A 124 -1.12 19.21 8.48
N MET A 125 -0.47 19.96 7.59
CA MET A 125 0.78 19.57 6.94
C MET A 125 1.94 19.41 7.91
N LYS A 126 1.98 20.16 9.02
CA LYS A 126 3.09 20.11 9.99
C LYS A 126 3.09 18.80 10.78
N THR A 127 1.93 18.37 11.27
CA THR A 127 1.83 17.09 11.99
C THR A 127 2.01 15.92 11.05
N ALA A 128 1.44 15.99 9.85
CA ALA A 128 1.66 14.99 8.81
C ALA A 128 3.14 14.82 8.51
N PHE A 129 3.85 15.90 8.19
CA PHE A 129 5.29 15.88 7.87
C PHE A 129 6.14 15.32 9.03
N ARG A 130 5.82 15.68 10.29
CA ARG A 130 6.55 15.14 11.46
C ARG A 130 6.32 13.65 11.66
N ASN A 131 5.08 13.19 11.61
CA ASN A 131 4.77 11.76 11.70
C ASN A 131 5.41 11.01 10.51
N MET A 132 5.56 11.71 9.39
CA MET A 132 6.15 11.16 8.19
C MET A 132 7.64 10.93 8.26
N ALA A 133 8.37 11.95 8.68
CA ALA A 133 9.82 11.85 8.84
C ALA A 133 10.18 10.69 9.78
N LYS A 134 9.37 10.47 10.82
CA LYS A 134 9.52 9.33 11.73
C LYS A 134 9.29 7.98 11.02
N LEU A 135 8.22 7.85 10.25
CA LEU A 135 7.91 6.59 9.54
C LEU A 135 8.95 6.28 8.44
N LEU A 136 9.40 7.30 7.71
CA LEU A 136 10.44 7.14 6.68
C LEU A 136 11.78 6.72 7.30
N ALA A 137 12.16 7.29 8.44
CA ALA A 137 13.38 6.89 9.15
C ALA A 137 13.34 5.41 9.55
N GLU A 138 12.25 4.96 10.17
CA GLU A 138 12.05 3.56 10.59
C GLU A 138 12.09 2.57 9.41
N VAL A 139 11.47 2.92 8.28
CA VAL A 139 11.47 2.07 7.09
C VAL A 139 12.84 2.07 6.42
N ASN A 140 13.52 3.22 6.35
CA ASN A 140 14.85 3.34 5.75
C ASN A 140 15.91 2.54 6.52
N GLU A 141 15.85 2.52 7.86
CA GLU A 141 16.71 1.66 8.68
C GLU A 141 16.53 0.17 8.35
N GLY A 142 15.28 -0.28 8.16
CA GLY A 142 14.99 -1.65 7.75
C GLY A 142 15.46 -1.97 6.32
N VAL A 143 15.57 -0.97 5.43
CA VAL A 143 16.16 -1.17 4.10
C VAL A 143 17.68 -1.31 4.21
N GLY A 144 18.34 -0.47 5.02
CA GLY A 144 19.79 -0.47 5.19
C GLY A 144 20.36 -1.80 5.71
N ASP A 145 19.57 -2.57 6.47
CA ASP A 145 19.96 -3.89 6.97
C ASP A 145 19.32 -5.08 6.21
N GLY A 146 18.63 -4.79 5.12
CA GLY A 146 18.01 -5.78 4.23
C GLY A 146 16.70 -6.39 4.72
N ARG A 147 16.20 -6.06 5.92
CA ARG A 147 14.92 -6.58 6.43
C ARG A 147 13.69 -6.03 5.70
N MET A 148 13.83 -4.93 4.97
CA MET A 148 12.79 -4.32 4.14
C MET A 148 13.24 -4.22 2.67
N CYS A 149 12.27 -4.21 1.76
CA CYS A 149 12.50 -4.09 0.32
C CYS A 149 12.52 -2.62 -0.12
N HIS A 150 13.46 -2.24 -0.99
CA HIS A 150 13.53 -0.89 -1.60
C HIS A 150 12.21 -0.47 -2.30
N GLN A 151 11.46 -1.43 -2.85
CA GLN A 151 10.15 -1.15 -3.47
C GLN A 151 9.11 -0.65 -2.45
N GLN A 152 9.22 -1.07 -1.18
CA GLN A 152 8.32 -0.61 -0.13
C GLN A 152 8.60 0.86 0.22
N LEU A 153 9.88 1.24 0.29
CA LEU A 153 10.32 2.62 0.49
C LEU A 153 9.86 3.52 -0.67
N ALA A 154 10.09 3.12 -1.92
CA ALA A 154 9.66 3.90 -3.08
C ALA A 154 8.13 4.08 -3.16
N LYS A 155 7.35 3.04 -2.79
CA LYS A 155 5.88 3.16 -2.69
C LYS A 155 5.48 4.15 -1.62
N LEU A 156 6.09 4.02 -0.43
CA LEU A 156 5.86 4.88 0.72
C LEU A 156 6.14 6.35 0.37
N GLU A 157 7.31 6.65 -0.21
CA GLU A 157 7.69 7.97 -0.71
C GLU A 157 6.69 8.53 -1.75
N ARG A 158 6.28 7.69 -2.72
CA ARG A 158 5.30 8.10 -3.75
C ARG A 158 3.93 8.42 -3.16
N TYR A 159 3.41 7.61 -2.24
CA TYR A 159 2.15 7.94 -1.56
C TYR A 159 2.28 9.23 -0.75
N PHE A 160 3.45 9.55 -0.20
CA PHE A 160 3.63 10.79 0.55
C PHE A 160 3.72 12.04 -0.32
N GLN A 161 4.38 11.95 -1.47
CA GLN A 161 4.33 13.00 -2.48
C GLN A 161 2.89 13.28 -2.92
N LEU A 162 2.04 12.26 -2.97
CA LEU A 162 0.63 12.39 -3.37
C LEU A 162 -0.30 12.92 -2.28
N LEU A 163 0.00 12.67 -1.00
CA LEU A 163 -0.90 12.97 0.12
C LEU A 163 -0.59 14.30 0.83
N TYR A 164 0.65 14.77 0.73
CA TYR A 164 1.17 15.85 1.58
C TYR A 164 2.07 16.83 0.82
N CYS A 165 1.95 16.95 -0.50
CA CYS A 165 2.52 18.07 -1.24
C CYS A 165 1.40 19.06 -1.60
N GLU A 166 1.64 20.35 -1.36
CA GLU A 166 0.76 21.44 -1.75
C GLU A 166 0.61 21.48 -3.28
N VAL A 167 -0.62 21.52 -3.76
CA VAL A 167 -0.96 22.01 -5.10
C VAL A 167 -0.89 23.52 -5.04
N VAL A 168 0.19 24.10 -5.53
CA VAL A 168 0.25 25.54 -5.86
C VAL A 168 -0.44 25.69 -7.21
N ASN A 169 -1.51 26.49 -7.28
CA ASN A 169 -2.17 26.87 -8.53
C ASN A 169 -1.19 27.53 -9.52
#